data_AF-A0AAW8WPA8-F1
#
_entry.id   AF-A0AAW8WPA8-F1
#
_cell.length_a   1.000
_cell.length_b   1.000
_cell.length_c   1.000
_cell.angle_alpha   90.00
_cell.angle_beta   90.00
_cell.angle_gamma   90.00
#
_symmetry.space_group_name_H-M   'P 1'
#
loop_
_entity.id
_entity.type
_entity.pdbx_description
1 polymer ?
#
loop_
_entity_poly.entity_id
_entity_poly.type
_entity_poly.pdbx_seq_one_letter_code
_entity_poly.pdbx_strand_id
1 'polypeptide(L)'
;MDLEILKRKLSNSQSQYSNEEVNWFFENIGNSKSEIRDDLVCNSLGAGFFEGKFTKKQVVFLINKIEERNLLFYCIKESGEATLTRSFTCLLWDLIIRTNNDKHSRYYQVLNKNEEQQVFKNLINYLANEHDFTGFSKKYETVK
;
A
#
# COMPACT_ATOMS: atom_id res chain seq x y z
N MET A 1 -11.64 6.98 13.19
CA MET A 1 -10.38 7.64 12.78
C MET A 1 -10.70 9.08 12.41
N ASP A 2 -9.94 10.06 12.90
CA ASP A 2 -10.13 11.47 12.54
C ASP A 2 -9.31 11.78 11.29
N LEU A 3 -10.01 12.02 10.17
CA LEU A 3 -9.36 12.25 8.87
C LEU A 3 -8.59 13.57 8.84
N GLU A 4 -8.99 14.58 9.62
CA GLU A 4 -8.29 15.87 9.65
C GLU A 4 -6.94 15.75 10.37
N ILE A 5 -6.83 14.86 11.35
CA ILE A 5 -5.53 14.52 11.97
C ILE A 5 -4.62 13.84 10.94
N LEU A 6 -5.13 12.88 10.18
CA LEU A 6 -4.35 12.17 9.16
C LEU A 6 -3.84 13.12 8.06
N LYS A 7 -4.71 14.02 7.57
CA LYS A 7 -4.33 15.06 6.60
C LYS A 7 -3.27 16.00 7.16
N ARG A 8 -3.40 16.43 8.42
CA ARG A 8 -2.40 17.29 9.06
C ARG A 8 -1.04 16.61 9.17
N LYS A 9 -1.01 15.31 9.49
CA LYS A 9 0.22 14.50 9.52
C LYS A 9 0.82 14.32 8.13
N LEU A 10 -0.02 14.09 7.12
CA LEU A 10 0.42 13.99 5.73
C LEU A 10 1.19 15.25 5.31
N SER A 11 0.67 16.44 5.59
CA SER A 11 1.31 17.72 5.25
C SER A 11 2.49 18.11 6.16
N ASN A 12 2.71 17.42 7.28
CA ASN A 12 3.78 17.71 8.23
C ASN A 12 4.89 16.65 8.17
N SER A 13 6.04 17.02 7.61
CA SER A 13 7.20 16.13 7.44
C SER A 13 7.80 15.64 8.75
N GLN A 14 7.57 16.33 9.87
CA GLN A 14 8.08 15.92 11.19
C GLN A 14 7.15 14.96 11.93
N SER A 15 5.95 14.73 11.40
CA SER A 15 4.98 13.84 12.06
C SER A 15 5.28 12.36 11.77
N GLN A 16 4.82 11.50 12.68
CA GLN A 16 4.86 10.05 12.52
C GLN A 16 3.44 9.49 12.66
N TYR A 17 3.18 8.36 12.00
CA TYR A 17 1.91 7.67 12.12
C TYR A 17 1.93 6.66 13.26
N SER A 18 0.83 6.57 14.01
CA SER A 18 0.65 5.56 15.06
C SER A 18 0.32 4.20 14.44
N ASN A 19 0.36 3.13 15.24
CA ASN A 19 0.01 1.79 14.76
C ASN A 19 -1.46 1.70 14.33
N GLU A 20 -2.35 2.39 15.03
CA GLU A 20 -3.77 2.47 14.72
C GLU A 20 -4.00 3.16 13.38
N GLU A 21 -3.21 4.21 13.09
CA GLU A 21 -3.26 4.94 11.82
C GLU A 21 -2.72 4.09 10.67
N VAL A 22 -1.59 3.41 10.87
CA VAL A 22 -1.04 2.46 9.88
C VAL A 22 -2.02 1.33 9.59
N ASN A 23 -2.63 0.75 10.62
CA ASN A 23 -3.67 -0.26 10.44
C ASN A 23 -4.88 0.31 9.70
N TRP A 24 -5.29 1.54 10.01
CA TRP A 24 -6.39 2.18 9.30
C TRP A 24 -6.09 2.39 7.81
N PHE A 25 -4.86 2.80 7.46
CA PHE A 25 -4.45 2.87 6.05
C PHE A 25 -4.54 1.50 5.38
N PHE A 26 -4.07 0.45 6.05
CA PHE A 26 -4.14 -0.91 5.53
C PHE A 26 -5.59 -1.38 5.29
N GLU A 27 -6.50 -1.17 6.26
CA GLU A 27 -7.92 -1.53 6.10
C GLU A 27 -8.64 -0.73 5.01
N ASN A 28 -8.07 0.41 4.56
CA ASN A 28 -8.65 1.28 3.55
C ASN A 28 -7.87 1.28 2.22
N ILE A 29 -6.96 0.33 2.01
CA ILE A 29 -6.09 0.28 0.83
C ILE A 29 -6.87 0.22 -0.50
N GLY A 30 -8.01 -0.48 -0.51
CA GLY A 30 -8.89 -0.62 -1.67
C GLY A 30 -10.19 0.18 -1.57
N ASN A 31 -10.25 1.24 -0.76
CA ASN A 31 -11.50 1.99 -0.53
C ASN A 31 -12.07 2.53 -1.86
N SER A 32 -13.39 2.40 -2.06
CA SER A 32 -14.04 2.84 -3.31
C SER A 32 -14.09 4.36 -3.45
N LYS A 33 -14.00 5.10 -2.34
CA LYS A 33 -13.91 6.56 -2.30
C LYS A 33 -12.48 7.02 -2.59
N SER A 34 -12.27 7.74 -3.69
CA SER A 34 -10.94 8.22 -4.09
C SER A 34 -10.37 9.24 -3.09
N GLU A 35 -11.23 10.04 -2.45
CA GLU A 35 -10.82 11.00 -1.42
C GLU A 35 -10.26 10.31 -0.15
N ILE A 36 -10.60 9.04 0.06
CA ILE A 36 -10.01 8.22 1.11
C ILE A 36 -8.79 7.48 0.57
N ARG A 37 -8.96 6.77 -0.55
CA ARG A 37 -7.95 5.86 -1.08
C ARG A 37 -6.74 6.62 -1.63
N ASP A 38 -6.94 7.53 -2.56
CA ASP A 38 -5.86 8.21 -3.27
C ASP A 38 -5.32 9.36 -2.43
N ASP A 39 -6.20 10.29 -2.05
CA ASP A 39 -5.81 11.55 -1.41
C ASP A 39 -5.21 11.34 -0.02
N LEU A 40 -5.67 10.31 0.69
CA LEU A 40 -5.24 10.04 2.06
C LEU A 40 -4.40 8.78 2.17
N VAL A 41 -4.93 7.60 1.81
CA VAL A 41 -4.22 6.31 2.04
C VAL A 41 -2.95 6.23 1.19
N CYS A 42 -3.03 6.45 -0.12
CA CYS A 42 -1.88 6.33 -1.01
C CYS A 42 -0.82 7.37 -0.72
N ASN A 43 -1.23 8.63 -0.55
CA ASN A 43 -0.31 9.70 -0.20
C ASN A 43 0.34 9.45 1.18
N SER A 44 -0.41 8.96 2.17
CA SER A 44 0.15 8.64 3.50
C SER A 44 1.05 7.42 3.48
N LEU A 45 0.77 6.40 2.66
CA LEU A 45 1.69 5.28 2.45
C LEU A 45 2.97 5.78 1.78
N GLY A 46 2.88 6.57 0.70
CA GLY A 46 4.02 7.17 0.03
C GLY A 46 4.90 8.00 0.99
N ALA A 47 4.29 8.92 1.73
CA ALA A 47 4.99 9.71 2.76
C ALA A 47 5.55 8.82 3.89
N GLY A 48 4.79 7.80 4.29
CA GLY A 48 5.21 6.77 5.22
C GLY A 48 6.56 6.14 4.88
N PHE A 49 6.71 5.75 3.61
CA PHE A 49 7.91 5.09 3.09
C PHE A 49 9.04 6.07 2.71
N PHE A 50 8.74 7.19 2.04
CA PHE A 50 9.79 8.07 1.51
C PHE A 50 10.23 9.17 2.49
N GLU A 51 9.33 9.67 3.33
CA GLU A 51 9.66 10.64 4.38
C GLU A 51 9.97 9.95 5.72
N GLY A 52 9.91 8.60 5.75
CA GLY A 52 10.22 7.82 6.93
C GLY A 52 9.22 8.01 8.07
N LYS A 53 7.93 8.26 7.77
CA LYS A 53 6.87 8.43 8.78
C LYS A 53 6.40 7.13 9.44
N PHE A 54 6.87 5.99 8.93
CA PHE A 54 6.66 4.67 9.55
C PHE A 54 7.92 4.16 10.26
N THR A 55 7.71 3.38 11.32
CA THR A 55 8.76 2.56 11.92
C THR A 55 8.97 1.27 11.12
N LYS A 56 10.15 0.63 11.25
CA LYS A 56 10.40 -0.67 10.61
C LYS A 56 9.41 -1.75 11.07
N LYS A 57 8.96 -1.71 12.33
CA LYS A 57 7.93 -2.62 12.86
C LYS A 57 6.58 -2.45 12.17
N GLN A 58 6.19 -1.22 11.85
CA GLN A 58 4.96 -0.94 11.10
C GLN A 58 5.03 -1.46 9.66
N VAL A 59 6.19 -1.36 9.01
CA VAL A 59 6.38 -1.96 7.68
C VAL A 59 6.30 -3.48 7.72
N VAL A 60 6.97 -4.13 8.70
CA VAL A 60 6.84 -5.58 8.90
C VAL A 60 5.39 -5.98 9.16
N PHE A 61 4.65 -5.19 9.95
CA PHE A 61 3.22 -5.40 10.16
C PHE A 61 2.42 -5.36 8.84
N LEU A 62 2.68 -4.37 7.97
CA LEU A 62 2.02 -4.28 6.66
C LEU A 62 2.33 -5.49 5.79
N ILE A 63 3.60 -5.90 5.69
CA ILE A 63 4.04 -7.09 4.94
C ILE A 63 3.26 -8.32 5.41
N ASN A 64 3.29 -8.60 6.71
CA ASN A 64 2.60 -9.76 7.28
C ASN A 64 1.10 -9.71 6.99
N LYS A 65 0.47 -8.54 7.09
CA LYS A 65 -0.96 -8.40 6.82
C LYS A 65 -1.35 -8.61 5.36
N ILE A 66 -0.52 -8.15 4.43
CA ILE A 66 -0.73 -8.39 3.00
C ILE A 66 -0.67 -9.90 2.71
N GLU A 67 0.31 -10.59 3.28
CA GLU A 67 0.50 -12.04 3.09
C GLU A 67 -0.59 -12.87 3.77
N GLU A 68 -0.89 -12.59 5.05
CA GLU A 68 -1.93 -13.27 5.84
C GLU A 68 -3.30 -13.22 5.15
N ARG A 69 -3.62 -12.07 4.53
CA ARG A 69 -4.92 -11.86 3.85
C ARG A 69 -4.86 -12.14 2.36
N ASN A 70 -3.70 -12.52 1.83
CA ASN A 70 -3.47 -12.77 0.41
C ASN A 70 -3.98 -11.63 -0.49
N LEU A 71 -3.76 -10.36 -0.09
CA LEU A 71 -4.45 -9.22 -0.70
C LEU A 71 -4.13 -9.02 -2.18
N LEU A 72 -2.93 -9.44 -2.61
CA LEU A 72 -2.53 -9.35 -4.01
C LEU A 72 -3.43 -10.20 -4.93
N PHE A 73 -4.02 -11.28 -4.41
CA PHE A 73 -4.95 -12.15 -5.14
C PHE A 73 -6.38 -12.06 -4.58
N TYR A 74 -6.70 -10.99 -3.84
CA TYR A 74 -8.00 -10.78 -3.23
C TYR A 74 -9.13 -10.85 -4.26
N CYS A 75 -10.00 -11.85 -4.12
CA CYS A 75 -11.11 -12.11 -5.03
C CYS A 75 -10.69 -11.99 -6.51
N ILE A 76 -9.57 -12.61 -6.92
CA ILE A 76 -8.97 -12.42 -8.26
C ILE A 76 -9.92 -12.70 -9.44
N LYS A 77 -10.99 -13.46 -9.22
CA LYS A 77 -12.02 -13.74 -10.24
C LYS A 77 -13.08 -12.64 -10.35
N GLU A 78 -13.08 -11.68 -9.42
CA GLU A 78 -14.03 -10.58 -9.35
C GLU A 78 -13.40 -9.28 -9.86
N SER A 79 -14.22 -8.51 -10.57
CA SER A 79 -13.92 -7.17 -11.07
C SER A 79 -14.51 -6.09 -10.14
N GLY A 80 -14.20 -4.82 -10.40
CA GLY A 80 -14.79 -3.71 -9.65
C GLY A 80 -13.96 -3.33 -8.42
N GLU A 81 -14.61 -3.23 -7.25
CA GLU A 81 -13.96 -2.82 -6.01
C GLU A 81 -12.87 -3.82 -5.56
N ALA A 82 -13.03 -5.12 -5.84
CA ALA A 82 -12.01 -6.12 -5.54
C ALA A 82 -10.68 -5.80 -6.23
N THR A 83 -10.73 -5.28 -7.45
CA THR A 83 -9.56 -4.84 -8.23
C THR A 83 -8.87 -3.66 -7.60
N LEU A 84 -9.58 -2.77 -6.91
CA LEU A 84 -8.96 -1.67 -6.16
C LEU A 84 -8.04 -2.24 -5.07
N THR A 85 -8.52 -3.18 -4.26
CA THR A 85 -7.68 -3.83 -3.23
C THR A 85 -6.42 -4.42 -3.84
N ARG A 86 -6.53 -5.16 -4.95
CA ARG A 86 -5.37 -5.81 -5.59
C ARG A 86 -4.38 -4.80 -6.18
N SER A 87 -4.86 -3.86 -6.99
CA SER A 87 -4.02 -2.84 -7.64
C SER A 87 -3.30 -1.96 -6.62
N PHE A 88 -3.99 -1.51 -5.57
CA PHE A 88 -3.37 -0.68 -4.54
C PHE A 88 -2.48 -1.49 -3.59
N THR A 89 -2.74 -2.78 -3.40
CA THR A 89 -1.77 -3.71 -2.76
C THR A 89 -0.51 -3.86 -3.61
N CYS A 90 -0.63 -3.94 -4.94
CA CYS A 90 0.52 -3.96 -5.85
C CYS A 90 1.37 -2.68 -5.72
N LEU A 91 0.73 -1.51 -5.59
CA LEU A 91 1.42 -0.24 -5.32
C LEU A 91 2.12 -0.23 -3.96
N LEU A 92 1.50 -0.80 -2.92
CA LEU A 92 2.14 -0.94 -1.62
C LEU A 92 3.37 -1.86 -1.67
N TRP A 93 3.30 -2.98 -2.41
CA TRP A 93 4.48 -3.83 -2.64
C TRP A 93 5.61 -3.08 -3.35
N ASP A 94 5.29 -2.25 -4.34
CA ASP A 94 6.29 -1.43 -5.02
C ASP A 94 6.98 -0.44 -4.06
N LEU A 95 6.25 0.19 -3.13
CA LEU A 95 6.87 1.01 -2.07
C LEU A 95 7.82 0.20 -1.17
N ILE A 96 7.39 -1.01 -0.76
CA ILE A 96 8.18 -1.91 0.08
C ILE A 96 9.46 -2.32 -0.64
N ILE A 97 9.37 -2.77 -1.90
CA ILE A 97 10.52 -3.24 -2.68
C ILE A 97 11.51 -2.10 -2.94
N ARG A 98 11.01 -0.93 -3.36
CA ARG A 98 11.86 0.25 -3.61
C ARG A 98 12.67 0.63 -2.38
N THR A 99 12.03 0.66 -1.22
CA THR A 99 12.71 1.03 0.03
C THR A 99 13.54 -0.10 0.64
N ASN A 100 13.17 -1.37 0.40
CA ASN A 100 13.96 -2.53 0.79
C ASN A 100 15.35 -2.53 0.13
N ASN A 101 15.43 -2.08 -1.12
CA ASN A 101 16.64 -2.08 -1.94
C ASN A 101 17.42 -0.76 -1.92
N ASP A 102 16.96 0.24 -1.18
CA ASP A 102 17.66 1.51 -1.01
C ASP A 102 18.46 1.50 0.29
N LYS A 103 19.80 1.51 0.17
CA LYS A 103 20.74 1.56 1.31
C LYS A 103 20.59 2.81 2.19
N HIS A 104 19.98 3.87 1.67
CA HIS A 104 19.69 5.10 2.42
C HIS A 104 18.32 5.07 3.11
N SER A 105 17.47 4.11 2.75
CA SER A 105 16.17 3.95 3.38
C SER A 105 16.32 3.30 4.76
N ARG A 106 15.52 3.78 5.72
CA ARG A 106 15.38 3.14 7.03
C ARG A 106 14.75 1.74 6.97
N TYR A 107 14.20 1.36 5.81
CA TYR A 107 13.61 0.05 5.54
C TYR A 107 14.51 -0.85 4.72
N TYR A 108 15.77 -0.46 4.50
CA TYR A 108 16.76 -1.30 3.83
C TYR A 108 16.80 -2.70 4.46
N GLN A 109 16.69 -3.73 3.60
CA GLN A 109 16.64 -5.13 4.00
C GLN A 109 15.57 -5.38 5.09
N VAL A 110 14.35 -4.89 4.87
CA VAL A 110 13.18 -5.31 5.65
C VAL A 110 12.70 -6.69 5.22
N LEU A 111 12.90 -7.04 3.95
CA LEU A 111 12.76 -8.38 3.42
C LEU A 111 14.14 -9.04 3.34
N ASN A 112 14.20 -10.33 3.65
CA ASN A 112 15.35 -11.16 3.28
C ASN A 112 15.28 -11.56 1.80
N LYS A 113 16.37 -12.12 1.26
CA LYS A 113 16.45 -12.47 -0.17
C LYS A 113 15.38 -13.47 -0.63
N ASN A 114 14.99 -14.41 0.22
CA ASN A 114 13.99 -15.41 -0.13
C ASN A 114 12.58 -14.79 -0.13
N GLU A 115 12.28 -13.95 0.87
CA GLU A 115 11.03 -13.18 0.92
C GLU A 115 10.90 -12.28 -0.31
N GLU A 116 11.94 -11.52 -0.64
CA GLU A 116 11.96 -10.67 -1.83
C GLU A 116 11.72 -11.45 -3.14
N GLN A 117 12.40 -12.58 -3.32
CA GLN A 117 12.17 -13.44 -4.48
C GLN A 117 10.74 -13.97 -4.55
N GLN A 118 10.15 -14.34 -3.42
CA GLN A 118 8.77 -14.79 -3.35
C GLN A 118 7.79 -13.67 -3.69
N VAL A 119 8.04 -12.45 -3.22
CA VAL A 119 7.25 -11.26 -3.58
C VAL A 119 7.30 -11.01 -5.08
N PHE A 120 8.48 -11.03 -5.71
CA PHE A 120 8.59 -10.87 -7.17
C PHE A 120 7.84 -11.96 -7.94
N LYS A 121 7.96 -13.22 -7.52
CA LYS A 121 7.21 -14.33 -8.13
C LYS A 121 5.70 -14.12 -8.01
N ASN A 122 5.24 -13.67 -6.84
CA ASN A 122 3.83 -13.37 -6.60
C ASN A 122 3.34 -12.20 -7.46
N LEU A 123 4.11 -11.12 -7.59
CA LEU A 123 3.77 -9.98 -8.45
C LEU A 123 3.71 -10.37 -9.92
N ILE A 124 4.66 -11.16 -10.43
CA ILE A 124 4.62 -11.68 -11.80
C ILE A 124 3.37 -12.54 -12.02
N ASN A 125 3.06 -13.43 -11.08
CA ASN A 125 1.86 -14.25 -11.15
C ASN A 125 0.58 -13.39 -11.11
N TYR A 126 0.53 -12.37 -10.26
CA TYR A 126 -0.58 -11.42 -10.22
C TYR A 126 -0.78 -10.71 -11.55
N LEU A 127 0.27 -10.11 -12.12
CA LEU A 127 0.20 -9.40 -13.40
C LEU A 127 -0.27 -10.31 -14.56
N ALA A 128 0.08 -11.60 -14.52
CA ALA A 128 -0.37 -12.56 -15.52
C ALA A 128 -1.86 -12.93 -15.40
N ASN A 129 -2.46 -12.77 -14.22
CA ASN A 129 -3.86 -13.16 -13.93
C ASN A 129 -4.81 -11.97 -13.78
N GLU A 130 -4.30 -10.75 -13.59
CA GLU A 130 -5.14 -9.55 -13.53
C GLU A 130 -5.60 -9.15 -14.95
N HIS A 131 -6.91 -9.09 -15.12
CA HIS A 131 -7.53 -8.74 -16.39
C HIS A 131 -8.55 -7.60 -16.24
N ASP A 132 -8.76 -7.10 -15.03
CA ASP A 132 -9.62 -5.96 -14.77
C ASP A 132 -8.80 -4.68 -14.60
N PHE A 133 -9.17 -3.67 -15.40
CA PHE A 133 -8.55 -2.34 -15.38
C PHE A 133 -9.45 -1.33 -14.67
N THR A 134 -10.42 -1.77 -13.86
CA THR A 134 -11.35 -0.87 -13.14
C THR A 134 -10.62 0.19 -12.29
N GLY A 135 -9.44 -0.12 -11.76
CA GLY A 135 -8.58 0.86 -11.07
C GLY A 135 -8.16 2.07 -11.94
N PHE A 136 -8.27 1.96 -13.27
CA PHE A 136 -8.00 3.00 -14.25
C PHE A 136 -9.29 3.57 -14.90
N SER A 137 -10.46 3.21 -14.39
CA SER A 137 -11.72 3.69 -14.98
C SER A 137 -12.10 5.07 -14.42
N LYS A 138 -12.67 5.94 -15.28
CA LYS A 138 -13.15 7.29 -14.91
C LYS A 138 -14.05 7.35 -13.67
N LYS A 139 -14.72 6.24 -13.33
CA LYS A 139 -15.57 6.13 -12.14
C LYS A 139 -14.75 6.17 -10.84
N TYR A 140 -13.52 5.68 -10.89
CA TYR A 140 -12.62 5.58 -9.76
C TYR A 140 -11.33 6.41 -9.94
N GLU A 141 -11.10 7.01 -11.12
CA GLU A 141 -10.04 8.00 -11.35
C GLU A 141 -10.30 9.29 -10.56
N THR A 142 -9.23 9.87 -10.04
CA THR A 142 -9.22 11.25 -9.54
C THR A 142 -9.54 12.19 -10.71
N VAL A 143 -10.67 12.89 -10.66
CA VAL A 143 -10.87 14.08 -11.50
C VAL A 143 -9.75 15.06 -11.11
N LYS A 144 -8.77 15.22 -12.01
CA LYS A 144 -7.70 16.22 -11.87
C LYS A 144 -8.26 17.63 -11.88
#